data_AF-A0A2S7KVR5-F1
#
_entry.id   AF-A0A2S7KVR5-F1
#
_cell.length_a   1.000
_cell.length_b   1.000
_cell.length_c   1.000
_cell.angle_alpha   90.00
_cell.angle_beta   90.00
_cell.angle_gamma   90.00
#
_symmetry.space_group_name_H-M   'P 1'
#
loop_
_entity.id
_entity.type
_entity.pdbx_description
1 polymer ?
#
loop_
_entity_poly.entity_id
_entity_poly.type
_entity_poly.pdbx_seq_one_letter_code
_entity_poly.pdbx_strand_id
1 'polypeptide(L)'
;MRTASGSYTVTDTTEPNWTVELYINDILIDFTQADAAGLYVFKVPIVYGYTVIKLKFYGPLGEERTEERIKNTPYSFMQEKI
;
A
#
# COMPACT_ATOMS: atom_id res chain seq x y z
N MET A 1 1.74 -26.64 0.12
CA MET A 1 2.36 -25.37 0.54
C MET A 1 1.21 -24.42 0.83
N ARG A 2 0.97 -24.06 2.10
CA ARG A 2 -0.16 -23.18 2.46
C ARG A 2 0.32 -21.74 2.35
N THR A 3 0.23 -21.14 1.17
CA THR A 3 0.31 -19.69 1.07
C THR A 3 -0.99 -19.15 1.64
N ALA A 4 -0.97 -18.68 2.88
CA ALA A 4 -2.01 -17.79 3.36
C ALA A 4 -1.83 -16.46 2.61
N SER A 5 -2.20 -16.43 1.33
CA SER A 5 -2.12 -15.24 0.49
C SER A 5 -3.36 -14.37 0.76
N GLY A 6 -3.47 -13.90 2.00
CA GLY A 6 -4.37 -12.80 2.31
C GLY A 6 -3.79 -11.51 1.75
N SER A 7 -4.61 -10.72 1.08
CA SER A 7 -4.28 -9.34 0.70
C SER A 7 -5.30 -8.42 1.35
N TYR A 8 -4.86 -7.23 1.76
CA TYR A 8 -5.77 -6.17 2.19
C TYR A 8 -5.77 -5.05 1.16
N THR A 9 -6.92 -4.41 1.00
CA THR A 9 -7.05 -3.25 0.11
C THR A 9 -6.69 -1.99 0.88
N VAL A 10 -5.80 -1.18 0.31
CA VAL A 10 -5.57 0.20 0.75
C VAL A 10 -6.30 1.10 -0.22
N THR A 11 -7.25 1.87 0.30
CA THR A 11 -8.00 2.86 -0.46
C THR A 11 -7.81 4.19 0.22
N ASP A 12 -7.30 5.16 -0.52
CA ASP A 12 -6.98 6.49 -0.01
C ASP A 12 -7.00 7.47 -1.21
N THR A 13 -6.82 8.76 -0.95
CA THR A 13 -6.93 9.81 -1.96
C THR A 13 -5.67 10.66 -2.02
N THR A 14 -5.29 11.06 -3.22
CA THR A 14 -4.21 12.00 -3.50
C THR A 14 -4.74 13.05 -4.48
N GLU A 15 -3.85 13.80 -5.11
CA GLU A 15 -4.23 14.75 -6.15
C GLU A 15 -4.60 14.05 -7.47
N PRO A 16 -5.51 14.64 -8.28
CA PRO A 16 -5.97 14.03 -9.52
C PRO A 16 -4.83 13.70 -10.50
N ASN A 17 -4.88 12.51 -11.09
CA ASN A 17 -3.89 12.03 -12.06
C ASN A 17 -2.47 11.82 -11.51
N TRP A 18 -2.27 11.88 -10.19
CA TRP A 18 -0.96 11.58 -9.60
C TRP A 18 -0.67 10.09 -9.65
N THR A 19 0.58 9.74 -9.92
CA THR A 19 1.03 8.34 -9.85
C THR A 19 1.49 8.02 -8.45
N VAL A 20 1.01 6.93 -7.90
CA VAL A 20 1.36 6.46 -6.56
C VAL A 20 2.12 5.15 -6.70
N GLU A 21 3.26 5.06 -6.04
CA GLU A 21 4.05 3.84 -5.92
C GLU A 21 4.00 3.34 -4.48
N LEU A 22 3.72 2.05 -4.31
CA LEU A 22 3.69 1.36 -3.03
C LEU A 22 4.97 0.56 -2.82
N TYR A 23 5.70 0.91 -1.79
CA TYR A 23 6.87 0.19 -1.32
C TYR A 23 6.59 -0.46 0.04
N ILE A 24 7.03 -1.71 0.22
CA ILE A 24 7.04 -2.38 1.52
C ILE A 24 8.46 -2.83 1.82
N ASN A 25 9.02 -2.37 2.94
CA ASN A 25 10.42 -2.61 3.33
C ASN A 25 11.39 -2.24 2.18
N ASP A 26 11.16 -1.08 1.57
CA ASP A 26 11.91 -0.53 0.43
C ASP A 26 11.83 -1.33 -0.89
N ILE A 27 10.98 -2.37 -0.95
CA ILE A 27 10.72 -3.13 -2.18
C ILE A 27 9.48 -2.55 -2.86
N LEU A 28 9.57 -2.20 -4.15
CA LEU A 28 8.41 -1.81 -4.95
C LEU A 28 7.47 -3.01 -5.09
N ILE A 29 6.26 -2.87 -4.54
CA ILE A 29 5.23 -3.91 -4.58
C ILE A 29 4.30 -3.67 -5.75
N ASP A 30 3.82 -2.44 -5.91
CA ASP A 30 2.85 -2.08 -6.94
C ASP A 30 2.86 -0.58 -7.22
N PHE A 31 2.25 -0.15 -8.32
CA PHE A 31 2.02 1.26 -8.63
C PHE A 31 0.66 1.44 -9.30
N THR A 32 0.00 2.57 -9.04
CA THR A 32 -1.26 2.91 -9.69
C THR A 32 -1.33 4.42 -9.92
N GLN A 33 -2.04 4.82 -10.96
CA GLN A 33 -2.41 6.22 -11.13
C GLN A 33 -3.73 6.50 -10.43
N ALA A 34 -3.80 7.62 -9.73
CA ALA A 34 -5.04 8.13 -9.16
C ALA A 34 -5.97 8.65 -10.25
N ASP A 35 -7.28 8.47 -10.08
CA ASP A 35 -8.26 8.95 -11.05
C ASP A 35 -8.50 10.47 -10.98
N ALA A 36 -9.48 10.97 -11.73
CA ALA A 36 -9.81 12.40 -11.79
C ALA A 36 -10.31 12.98 -10.46
N ALA A 37 -10.78 12.15 -9.53
CA ALA A 37 -11.12 12.52 -8.16
C ALA A 37 -9.94 12.31 -7.19
N GLY A 38 -8.79 11.83 -7.67
CA GLY A 38 -7.61 11.58 -6.85
C GLY A 38 -7.66 10.25 -6.09
N LEU A 39 -8.65 9.40 -6.32
CA LEU A 39 -8.77 8.13 -5.63
C LEU A 39 -7.76 7.12 -6.21
N TYR A 40 -7.08 6.40 -5.31
CA TYR A 40 -6.19 5.29 -5.65
C TYR A 40 -6.47 4.07 -4.78
N VAL A 41 -6.25 2.89 -5.34
CA VAL A 41 -6.54 1.61 -4.68
C VAL A 41 -5.39 0.64 -4.92
N PHE A 42 -4.84 0.12 -3.82
CA PHE A 42 -3.79 -0.91 -3.86
C PHE A 42 -4.28 -2.22 -3.26
N LYS A 43 -3.86 -3.33 -3.86
CA LYS A 43 -3.97 -4.66 -3.25
C LYS A 43 -2.64 -5.02 -2.60
N VAL A 44 -2.59 -4.90 -1.29
CA VAL A 44 -1.35 -5.08 -0.53
C VAL A 44 -1.30 -6.50 0.01
N PRO A 45 -0.25 -7.29 -0.30
CA PRO A 45 -0.10 -8.60 0.31
C PRO A 45 0.08 -8.45 1.83
N ILE A 46 -0.59 -9.31 2.62
CA ILE A 46 -0.39 -9.33 4.06
C ILE A 46 1.01 -9.87 4.34
N VAL A 47 1.87 -9.02 4.89
CA VAL A 47 3.19 -9.39 5.38
C VAL A 47 3.13 -9.37 6.91
N TYR A 48 3.52 -10.47 7.54
CA TYR A 48 3.54 -10.62 8.99
C TYR A 48 4.77 -9.93 9.59
N GLY A 49 4.58 -9.27 10.75
CA GLY A 49 5.65 -8.59 11.48
C GLY A 49 5.63 -7.07 11.32
N TYR A 50 6.78 -6.44 11.58
CA TYR A 50 6.98 -5.01 11.35
C TYR A 50 7.18 -4.74 9.86
N THR A 51 6.33 -3.90 9.30
CA THR A 51 6.41 -3.50 7.90
C THR A 51 6.47 -1.99 7.79
N VAL A 52 7.45 -1.50 7.03
CA VAL A 52 7.53 -0.10 6.64
C VAL A 52 6.82 0.03 5.30
N ILE A 53 5.68 0.72 5.29
CA ILE A 53 4.95 1.04 4.07
C ILE A 53 5.40 2.44 3.64
N LYS A 54 5.89 2.56 2.42
CA LYS A 54 6.30 3.85 1.84
C LYS A 54 5.50 4.09 0.58
N LEU A 55 4.79 5.21 0.54
CA LEU A 55 4.04 5.67 -0.62
C LEU A 55 4.79 6.84 -1.24
N LYS A 56 5.12 6.73 -2.52
CA LYS A 56 5.67 7.85 -3.29
C LYS A 56 4.63 8.33 -4.28
N PHE A 57 4.41 9.62 -4.30
CA PHE A 57 3.42 10.28 -5.14
C PHE A 57 4.13 11.18 -6.13
N TYR A 58 3.79 11.04 -7.40
CA TYR A 58 4.37 11.78 -8.52
C TYR A 58 3.27 12.54 -9.25
N GLY A 59 3.34 13.87 -9.21
CA GLY A 59 2.44 14.76 -9.89
C GLY A 59 2.75 14.87 -11.38
N PRO A 60 1.76 15.17 -12.23
CA PRO A 60 1.95 15.33 -13.67
C PRO A 60 2.86 16.51 -14.03
N LEU A 61 3.09 17.44 -13.09
CA LEU A 61 3.97 18.60 -13.24
C LEU A 61 5.38 18.35 -12.69
N GLY A 62 5.72 17.12 -12.30
CA GLY A 62 7.00 16.76 -11.70
C GLY A 62 7.06 17.00 -10.18
N GLU A 63 5.91 17.13 -9.54
CA GLU A 63 5.82 17.22 -8.07
C GLU A 63 6.09 15.85 -7.46
N GLU A 64 6.80 15.80 -6.34
CA GLU A 64 7.10 14.56 -5.63
C GLU A 64 6.68 14.70 -4.17
N ARG A 65 5.95 13.71 -3.66
CA ARG A 65 5.69 13.56 -2.23
C ARG A 65 6.02 12.15 -1.79
N THR A 66 6.58 12.01 -0.60
CA THR A 66 6.84 10.71 0.00
C THR A 66 6.17 10.66 1.36
N GLU A 67 5.48 9.55 1.62
CA GLU A 67 4.85 9.29 2.90
C GLU A 67 5.28 7.91 3.41
N GLU A 68 5.76 7.87 4.64
CA GLU A 68 6.20 6.64 5.30
C GLU A 68 5.29 6.34 6.48
N ARG A 69 4.71 5.14 6.49
CA ARG A 69 3.81 4.64 7.51
C ARG A 69 4.37 3.34 8.07
N ILE A 70 4.62 3.28 9.38
CA ILE A 70 5.03 2.05 10.05
C ILE A 70 3.76 1.29 10.46
N LYS A 71 3.58 0.08 9.93
CA LYS A 71 2.44 -0.77 10.29
C LYS A 71 2.93 -2.00 11.03
N ASN A 72 2.47 -2.13 12.28
CA ASN A 72 2.65 -3.33 13.08
C ASN A 72 1.41 -4.21 12.92
N THR A 73 1.50 -5.23 12.06
CA THR A 73 0.38 -6.17 11.86
C THR A 73 0.49 -7.31 12.88
N PRO A 74 -0.37 -7.37 13.92
CA PRO A 74 -0.30 -8.42 14.92
C PRO A 74 -0.64 -9.79 14.33
N TYR A 75 0.04 -10.84 14.80
CA TYR A 75 -0.12 -12.22 14.35
C TYR A 75 -1.52 -12.84 14.66
N SER A 76 -2.37 -12.15 15.42
CA SER A 76 -3.67 -12.67 15.89
C SER A 76 -4.73 -12.96 14.82
N PHE A 77 -4.50 -12.65 13.54
CA PHE A 77 -5.47 -12.93 12.46
C PHE A 77 -5.51 -14.41 12.00
N MET A 78 -4.81 -15.33 12.66
CA MET A 78 -4.85 -16.77 12.36
C MET A 78 -5.75 -17.59 13.31
N GLN A 79 -6.53 -16.96 14.20
CA GLN A 79 -7.34 -17.71 15.17
C GLN A 79 -8.78 -17.19 15.25
N GLU A 80 -9.52 -17.31 14.15
CA GLU A 80 -10.98 -17.42 14.24
C GLU A 80 -11.51 -18.43 13.21
N LYS A 81 -11.17 -19.70 13.43
CA LYS A 81 -12.05 -20.81 13.06
C LYS A 81 -11.72 -22.00 13.96
N ILE A 82 -12.34 -22.02 15.14
CA ILE A 82 -12.56 -23.23 15.94
C ILE A 82 -14.03 -23.59 15.70
#